data_AF-A0A971ELD7-F1
#
_entry.id   AF-A0A971ELD7-F1
#
_cell.length_a   1.000
_cell.length_b   1.000
_cell.length_c   1.000
_cell.angle_alpha   90.00
_cell.angle_beta   90.00
_cell.angle_gamma   90.00
#
_symmetry.space_group_name_H-M   'P 1'
#
loop_
_entity.id
_entity.type
_entity.pdbx_description
1 polymer ?
#
loop_
_entity_poly.entity_id
_entity_poly.type
_entity_poly.pdbx_seq_one_letter_code
_entity_poly.pdbx_strand_id
1 'polypeptide(L)' 'MMIISVVLIGLFLILVDLVPLCKRKDWKTFFVYSFIFAVILLLAVLSDYDIEIPNPTKFTEKIVSFIFGVKSY' A
#
# COMPACT_ATOMS: atom_id res chain seq x y z
N MET A 1 1.05 -16.93 7.89
CA MET A 1 0.00 -16.43 8.82
C MET A 1 -0.47 -15.02 8.46
N MET A 2 0.44 -14.12 8.05
CA MET A 2 0.12 -12.73 7.72
C MET A 2 -0.81 -12.57 6.51
N ILE A 3 -0.63 -13.39 5.47
CA ILE A 3 -1.49 -13.36 4.27
C ILE A 3 -2.97 -13.61 4.60
N ILE A 4 -3.27 -14.57 5.48
CA ILE A 4 -4.66 -14.90 5.84
C ILE A 4 -5.35 -13.69 6.48
N SER A 5 -4.66 -13.02 7.41
CA SER A 5 -5.15 -11.79 8.05
C SER A 5 -5.35 -10.66 7.04
N VAL A 6 -4.40 -10.47 6.13
CA VAL A 6 -4.50 -9.44 5.07
C VAL A 6 -5.69 -9.72 4.14
N VAL A 7 -5.92 -10.97 3.76
CA VAL A 7 -7.06 -11.36 2.92
C VAL A 7 -8.40 -11.13 3.65
N LEU A 8 -8.48 -11.47 4.94
CA LEU A 8 -9.68 -11.27 5.76
C LEU A 8 -10.03 -9.79 5.93
N ILE A 9 -9.04 -8.98 6.32
CA ILE A 9 -9.18 -7.52 6.46
C ILE A 9 -9.52 -6.90 5.11
N GLY A 10 -8.92 -7.41 4.04
CA GLY A 10 -9.15 -6.96 2.69
C GLY A 10 -10.57 -7.21 2.20
N LEU A 11 -11.13 -8.39 2.46
CA LEU A 11 -12.54 -8.70 2.20
C LEU A 11 -13.48 -7.75 2.95
N PHE A 12 -13.17 -7.47 4.21
CA PHE A 12 -13.95 -6.52 5.01
C PHE A 12 -13.92 -5.10 4.42
N LEU A 13 -12.74 -4.60 4.05
CA LEU A 13 -12.56 -3.31 3.37
C LEU A 13 -13.33 -3.24 2.04
N ILE A 14 -13.32 -4.32 1.25
CA ILE A 14 -14.07 -4.37 0.00
C ILE A 14 -15.57 -4.20 0.24
N LEU A 15 -16.11 -4.88 1.26
CA LEU A 15 -17.53 -4.82 1.58
C LEU A 15 -17.97 -3.48 2.20
N VAL A 16 -17.12 -2.88 3.03
CA VAL A 16 -17.43 -1.63 3.74
C VAL A 16 -17.20 -0.39 2.90
N ASP A 17 -16.13 -0.33 2.10
CA ASP A 17 -15.80 0.83 1.28
C ASP A 17 -16.18 0.62 -0.18
N LEU A 18 -15.66 -0.43 -0.81
CA LEU A 18 -15.73 -0.61 -2.27
C LEU A 18 -17.16 -0.86 -2.78
N VAL A 19 -17.96 -1.64 -2.05
CA VAL A 19 -19.37 -1.91 -2.39
C VAL A 19 -20.24 -0.64 -2.34
N PRO A 20 -20.25 0.17 -1.25
CA PRO A 20 -21.01 1.41 -1.25
C PRO A 20 -20.46 2.45 -2.23
N LEU A 21 -19.15 2.50 -2.46
CA LEU A 21 -18.55 3.36 -3.50
C LEU A 21 -19.10 3.03 -4.90
N CYS A 22 -19.25 1.75 -5.21
CA CYS A 22 -19.85 1.29 -6.47
C CYS A 22 -21.33 1.69 -6.57
N LYS A 23 -22.08 1.61 -5.45
CA LYS A 23 -23.49 2.06 -5.38
C LYS A 23 -23.65 3.57 -5.55
N ARG A 24 -22.72 4.37 -5.04
CA ARG A 24 -22.72 5.84 -5.18
C ARG A 24 -22.24 6.32 -6.55
N LYS A 25 -21.77 5.41 -7.43
CA LYS A 25 -21.16 5.74 -8.75
C LYS A 25 -19.97 6.71 -8.64
N ASP A 26 -19.29 6.72 -7.50
CA ASP A 26 -18.10 7.54 -7.27
C ASP A 26 -16.86 6.83 -7.83
N TRP A 27 -16.81 6.71 -9.16
CA TRP A 27 -15.80 5.94 -9.89
C TRP A 27 -14.38 6.45 -9.65
N LYS A 28 -14.19 7.76 -9.43
CA LYS A 28 -12.87 8.33 -9.09
C LYS A 28 -12.34 7.76 -7.78
N THR A 29 -13.15 7.82 -6.72
CA THR A 29 -12.76 7.33 -5.40
C THR A 29 -12.62 5.82 -5.38
N PHE A 30 -13.49 5.10 -6.11
CA PHE A 30 -13.39 3.66 -6.31
C PHE A 30 -12.04 3.26 -6.92
N PHE A 31 -11.60 3.95 -7.98
CA PHE A 31 -10.32 3.66 -8.63
C PHE A 31 -9.13 3.90 -7.69
N VAL A 32 -9.14 5.01 -6.95
CA VAL A 32 -8.08 5.33 -5.99
C VAL A 32 -8.01 4.27 -4.89
N TYR A 33 -9.16 3.91 -4.30
CA TYR A 33 -9.22 2.88 -3.26
C TYR A 33 -8.77 1.51 -3.78
N SER A 34 -9.24 1.11 -4.95
CA SER A 34 -8.86 -0.16 -5.59
C SER A 34 -7.36 -0.22 -5.88
N PHE A 35 -6.78 0.88 -6.37
CA PHE A 35 -5.34 0.96 -6.63
C PHE A 35 -4.52 0.85 -5.34
N ILE A 36 -4.87 1.60 -4.30
CA ILE A 36 -4.20 1.52 -2.99
C ILE A 36 -4.31 0.09 -2.42
N PHE A 37 -5.50 -0.50 -2.50
CA PHE A 37 -5.73 -1.85 -2.02
C PHE A 37 -4.89 -2.90 -2.78
N ALA A 38 -4.78 -2.76 -4.10
CA ALA A 38 -3.90 -3.62 -4.91
C ALA A 38 -2.42 -3.48 -4.53
N VAL A 39 -1.95 -2.26 -4.25
CA VAL A 39 -0.57 -2.02 -3.77
C VAL A 39 -0.34 -2.69 -2.41
N ILE A 40 -1.30 -2.62 -1.48
CA ILE A 40 -1.20 -3.27 -0.18
C ILE A 40 -1.14 -4.80 -0.33
N LEU A 41 -1.96 -5.38 -1.21
CA LEU A 41 -1.89 -6.81 -1.49
C LEU A 41 -0.55 -7.22 -2.10
N LEU A 42 -0.02 -6.41 -3.02
CA LEU A 42 1.29 -6.64 -3.60
C LEU A 42 2.37 -6.64 -2.52
N LEU A 43 2.38 -5.63 -1.65
CA LEU A 43 3.32 -5.53 -0.52
C LEU A 43 3.19 -6.72 0.44
N ALA A 44 1.97 -7.13 0.76
CA ALA A 44 1.74 -8.27 1.64
C ALA A 44 2.28 -9.59 1.05
N VAL A 45 2.16 -9.78 -0.28
CA VAL A 45 2.77 -10.93 -0.98
C VAL A 45 4.29 -10.83 -0.98
N LEU A 46 4.85 -9.65 -1.28
CA LEU A 46 6.30 -9.43 -1.25
C LEU A 46 6.90 -9.70 0.14
N SER A 47 6.20 -9.30 1.21
CA SER A 47 6.62 -9.57 2.59
C SER A 47 6.69 -11.05 2.92
N ASP A 48 5.80 -11.89 2.37
CA ASP A 48 5.77 -13.33 2.67
C ASP A 48 6.83 -14.10 1.85
N TYR A 49 7.29 -13.52 0.73
CA TYR A 49 8.38 -14.06 -0.09
C TYR A 49 9.79 -13.75 0.44
N ASP A 50 9.92 -13.17 1.65
CA ASP A 50 11.18 -12.74 2.28
C ASP A 50 12.03 -11.82 1.38
N ILE A 51 11.38 -11.18 0.39
CA ILE A 51 12.02 -10.16 -0.43
C ILE A 51 12.21 -8.96 0.48
N GLU A 52 13.46 -8.57 0.75
CA GLU A 52 13.77 -7.34 1.49
C GLU A 52 13.02 -6.18 0.85
N ILE A 53 11.92 -5.76 1.47
CA ILE A 53 11.14 -4.64 0.99
C ILE A 53 12.07 -3.44 1.05
N PRO A 54 12.42 -2.82 -0.10
CA PRO A 54 13.36 -1.72 -0.10
C PRO A 54 12.78 -0.63 0.81
N ASN A 55 13.46 -0.39 1.93
CA ASN A 55 12.96 0.49 2.97
C ASN A 55 12.82 1.91 2.37
N PRO A 56 11.59 2.42 2.22
CA PRO A 56 11.35 3.71 1.59
C PRO A 56 12.04 4.84 2.38
N THR A 57 12.30 4.63 3.67
CA THR A 57 13.02 5.59 4.53
C THR A 57 14.43 5.83 4.01
N LYS A 58 15.17 4.79 3.60
CA LYS A 58 16.51 4.94 3.00
C LYS A 58 16.45 5.68 1.66
N PHE A 59 15.39 5.45 0.89
CA PHE A 59 15.18 6.15 -0.38
C PHE A 59 14.84 7.63 -0.17
N THR A 60 13.99 7.92 0.82
CA THR A 60 13.58 9.27 1.20
C THR A 60 14.76 10.04 1.79
N GLU A 61 15.56 9.39 2.64
CA GLU A 61 16.82 9.91 3.18
C GLU A 61 17.81 10.27 2.07
N LYS A 62 17.91 9.44 1.02
CA LYS A 62 18.75 9.73 -0.14
C LYS A 62 18.25 10.94 -0.95
N ILE A 63 16.93 11.10 -1.08
CA ILE A 63 16.34 12.27 -1.76
C ILE A 63 16.54 13.53 -0.92
N VAL A 64 16.29 13.47 0.38
CA VAL A 64 16.44 14.60 1.30
C VAL A 64 17.90 15.01 1.41
N SER A 65 18.83 14.06 1.55
CA SER A 65 20.27 14.35 1.52
C SER A 65 20.74 14.92 0.18
N PHE A 66 20.17 14.50 -0.94
CA PHE A 66 20.47 15.08 -2.26
C PHE A 66 19.97 16.52 -2.40
N ILE A 67 18.78 16.84 -1.88
CA ILE A 67 18.19 18.18 -1.97
C ILE A 67 18.81 19.15 -0.94
N PHE A 68 19.03 18.69 0.29
CA PHE A 68 19.51 19.52 1.39
C PHE A 68 21.03 19.41 1.65
N GLY A 69 21.75 18.55 0.92
CA GLY A 69 23.20 18.36 1.09
C GLY A 69 23.61 17.75 2.43
N VAL A 70 22.67 17.16 3.17
CA VAL A 70 22.94 16.60 4.50
C VAL A 70 23.59 15.23 4.34
N LYS A 71 24.82 15.06 4.80
CA LYS A 71 25.56 13.79 4.73
C LYS A 71 25.01 12.82 5.77
N SER A 72 24.19 11.86 5.34
CA SER A 72 23.80 10.73 6.20
C SER A 72 25.00 9.85 6.54
N TYR A 73 25.19 9.61 7.83
CA TYR A 73 26.22 8.76 8.44
C TYR A 73 25.71 7.35 8.67
#